data_AF-A0A7C3NVR6-F1
#
_entry.id   AF-A0A7C3NVR6-F1
#
_cell.length_a   1.000
_cell.length_b   1.000
_cell.length_c   1.000
_cell.angle_alpha   90.00
_cell.angle_beta   90.00
_cell.angle_gamma   90.00
#
_symmetry.space_group_name_H-M   'P 1'
#
loop_
_entity.id
_entity.type
_entity.pdbx_description
1 polymer ?
#
loop_
_entity_poly.entity_id
_entity_poly.type
_entity_poly.pdbx_seq_one_letter_code
_entity_poly.pdbx_strand_id
1 'polypeptide(L)'
;MASLMVHIPNCIWTKALLDGAVKVNGFDVVFEPAVFDARGSSRLRGDVEEKYAATEQVIPDYLVRVARGTERELVALPIFVTRGMVHRKFVMRRDAMSPRDLHGGVIGMGRVLGATSVYLRGLLADHFGVARTDVRWITAEPLSSDGAMDGEWAHTHRRGGIKASELVQRLAARELDAVIYPGGAGGHWFNWVAEGGASRTPDPYGDLEDMVARSAALCFPIGDVESHVTWFKREKI
;
A
#
# COMPACT_ATOMS: atom_id res chain seq x y z
N MET A 1 27.58 13.63 22.76
CA MET A 1 27.21 13.19 21.40
C MET A 1 25.78 13.64 21.16
N ALA A 2 25.45 14.12 19.95
CA ALA A 2 24.06 14.37 19.61
C ALA A 2 23.36 13.01 19.45
N SER A 3 22.19 12.85 20.06
CA SER A 3 21.38 11.64 19.93
C SER A 3 20.66 11.68 18.58
N LEU A 4 20.78 10.62 17.78
CA LEU A 4 20.09 10.49 16.49
C LEU A 4 18.72 9.85 16.73
N MET A 5 17.64 10.47 16.25
CA MET A 5 16.32 9.87 16.27
C MET A 5 16.01 9.24 14.91
N VAL A 6 15.65 7.96 14.90
CA VAL A 6 15.37 7.20 13.66
C VAL A 6 13.99 6.57 13.75
N HIS A 7 13.12 6.89 12.80
CA HIS A 7 11.76 6.35 12.72
C HIS A 7 11.75 5.07 11.86
N ILE A 8 11.35 3.93 12.44
CA ILE A 8 11.35 2.63 11.75
C ILE A 8 10.05 1.86 11.99
N PRO A 9 9.60 1.00 11.06
CA PRO A 9 8.43 0.17 11.31
C PRO A 9 8.65 -0.71 12.54
N ASN A 10 7.57 -1.05 13.24
CA ASN A 10 7.60 -2.13 14.22
C ASN A 10 7.33 -3.47 13.52
N CYS A 11 8.40 -4.17 13.13
CA CYS A 11 8.30 -5.45 12.42
C CYS A 11 9.47 -6.36 12.78
N ILE A 12 9.42 -7.60 12.29
CA ILE A 12 10.44 -8.62 12.58
C ILE A 12 11.87 -8.20 12.20
N TRP A 13 12.01 -7.34 11.19
CA TRP A 13 13.30 -6.89 10.65
C TRP A 13 13.94 -5.77 11.49
N THR A 14 13.14 -5.08 12.29
CA THR A 14 13.54 -3.88 13.04
C THR A 14 13.41 -4.05 14.55
N LYS A 15 12.81 -5.15 15.03
CA LYS A 15 12.59 -5.44 16.45
C LYS A 15 13.88 -5.34 17.27
N ALA A 16 14.97 -5.94 16.79
CA ALA A 16 16.26 -5.93 17.49
C ALA A 16 16.85 -4.52 17.68
N LEU A 17 16.47 -3.56 16.83
CA LEU A 17 16.83 -2.15 17.00
C LEU A 17 15.91 -1.46 18.02
N LEU A 18 14.62 -1.79 18.00
CA LEU A 18 13.61 -1.23 18.89
C LEU A 18 13.76 -1.69 20.34
N ASP A 19 14.13 -2.95 20.58
CA ASP A 19 14.34 -3.52 21.92
C ASP A 19 15.78 -3.31 22.45
N GLY A 20 16.67 -2.76 21.62
CA GLY A 20 18.05 -2.46 21.96
C GLY A 20 18.99 -3.67 21.96
N ALA A 21 18.56 -4.84 21.48
CA ALA A 21 19.41 -6.01 21.29
C ALA A 21 20.57 -5.76 20.30
N VAL A 22 20.33 -4.89 19.31
CA VAL A 22 21.34 -4.40 18.37
C VAL A 22 21.53 -2.89 18.58
N LYS A 23 22.79 -2.47 18.73
CA LYS A 23 23.19 -1.07 18.84
C LYS A 23 24.00 -0.64 17.62
N VAL A 24 23.94 0.65 17.30
CA VAL A 24 24.76 1.24 16.23
C VAL A 24 26.11 1.66 16.81
N ASN A 25 27.18 0.98 16.40
CA ASN A 25 28.53 1.29 16.89
C ASN A 25 28.92 2.74 16.58
N GLY A 26 29.36 3.48 17.61
CA GLY A 26 29.82 4.86 17.47
C GLY A 26 28.72 5.93 17.46
N PHE A 27 27.45 5.55 17.64
CA PHE A 27 26.33 6.50 17.68
C PHE A 27 25.44 6.27 18.90
N ASP A 28 24.93 7.37 19.46
CA ASP A 28 23.81 7.35 20.39
C ASP A 28 22.52 7.48 19.56
N VAL A 29 21.76 6.40 19.43
CA VAL A 29 20.58 6.32 18.53
C VAL A 29 19.34 5.92 19.32
N VAL A 30 18.27 6.68 19.13
CA VAL A 30 16.91 6.39 19.61
C VAL A 30 16.05 5.96 18.44
N PHE A 31 15.58 4.72 18.45
CA PHE A 31 14.63 4.21 17.46
C PHE A 31 13.19 4.44 17.92
N GLU A 32 12.41 5.19 17.13
CA GLU A 32 10.98 5.41 17.37
C GLU A 32 10.17 4.48 16.46
N PRO A 33 9.30 3.60 17.01
CA PRO A 33 8.49 2.72 16.19
C PRO A 33 7.41 3.50 15.44
N ALA A 34 7.17 3.11 14.20
CA ALA A 34 6.07 3.60 13.40
C ALA A 34 4.75 3.10 14.00
N VAL A 35 4.02 3.98 14.68
CA VAL A 35 2.71 3.67 15.27
C VAL A 35 1.62 3.89 14.23
N PHE A 36 0.75 2.90 13.99
CA PHE A 36 -0.44 3.11 13.15
C PHE A 36 -1.30 4.20 13.81
N ASP A 37 -1.32 5.41 13.25
CA ASP A 37 -2.13 6.51 13.77
C ASP A 37 -3.47 6.60 13.04
N ALA A 38 -4.41 7.36 13.60
CA ALA A 38 -5.72 7.57 12.98
C ALA A 38 -5.69 8.47 11.72
N ARG A 39 -4.53 9.06 11.37
CA ARG A 39 -4.31 9.89 10.19
C ARG A 39 -3.83 9.07 8.99
N GLY A 40 -3.39 7.84 9.19
CA GLY A 40 -2.95 6.92 8.15
C GLY A 40 -1.57 6.34 8.44
N SER A 41 -0.91 5.83 7.39
CA SER A 41 0.39 5.16 7.50
C SER A 41 1.44 6.06 8.15
N SER A 42 1.94 5.67 9.33
CA SER A 42 3.06 6.30 10.05
C SER A 42 4.30 6.56 9.21
N ARG A 43 4.46 5.84 8.09
CA ARG A 43 5.52 6.04 7.08
C ARG A 43 5.67 7.47 6.58
N LEU A 44 4.65 8.31 6.67
CA LEU A 44 4.72 9.71 6.27
C LEU A 44 5.08 10.65 7.42
N ARG A 45 5.19 10.16 8.67
CA ARG A 45 5.53 11.02 9.82
C ARG A 45 6.91 11.65 9.66
N GLY A 46 7.86 10.92 9.10
CA GLY A 46 9.18 11.45 8.81
C GLY A 46 9.22 12.50 7.69
N ASP A 47 8.13 12.66 6.93
CA ASP A 47 7.96 13.77 5.97
C ASP A 47 7.38 15.03 6.63
N VAL A 48 6.79 14.90 7.82
CA VAL A 48 6.05 15.97 8.50
C VAL A 48 6.79 16.47 9.75
N GLU A 49 7.52 15.59 10.43
CA GLU A 49 8.26 15.90 11.64
C GLU A 49 9.76 16.02 11.35
N GLU A 50 10.29 17.24 11.42
CA GLU A 50 11.70 17.59 11.15
C GLU A 50 12.68 17.14 12.27
N LYS A 51 12.34 16.09 13.02
CA LYS A 51 13.15 15.60 14.16
C LYS A 51 13.94 14.33 13.86
N TYR A 52 13.65 13.65 12.74
CA TYR A 52 14.21 12.34 12.43
C TYR A 52 15.42 12.46 11.50
N ALA A 53 16.55 11.86 11.90
CA ALA A 53 17.74 11.74 11.07
C ALA A 53 17.58 10.70 9.95
N ALA A 54 16.67 9.74 10.14
CA ALA A 54 16.27 8.77 9.11
C ALA A 54 14.85 8.25 9.41
N THR A 55 14.12 7.89 8.35
CA THR A 55 12.72 7.42 8.47
C THR A 55 12.40 6.40 7.38
N GLU A 56 11.48 5.46 7.66
CA GLU A 56 10.76 4.74 6.60
C GLU A 56 10.03 5.75 5.69
N GLN A 57 10.03 5.47 4.38
CA GLN A 57 9.47 6.31 3.34
C GLN A 57 8.54 5.52 2.43
N VAL A 58 7.55 6.19 1.85
CA VAL A 58 6.75 5.62 0.76
C VAL A 58 7.42 5.99 -0.56
N ILE A 59 7.94 4.99 -1.27
CA ILE A 59 8.82 5.20 -2.44
C ILE A 59 8.20 6.15 -3.50
N PRO A 60 6.93 6.00 -3.93
CA PRO A 60 6.36 6.96 -4.88
C PRO A 60 6.34 8.41 -4.38
N ASP A 61 6.02 8.64 -3.10
CA ASP A 61 6.02 9.97 -2.49
C ASP A 61 7.44 10.58 -2.50
N TYR A 62 8.45 9.79 -2.12
CA TYR A 62 9.87 10.19 -2.20
C TYR A 62 10.30 10.55 -3.62
N LEU A 63 10.01 9.69 -4.60
CA LEU A 63 10.39 9.92 -6.00
C LEU A 63 9.74 11.18 -6.57
N VAL A 64 8.48 11.46 -6.22
CA VAL A 64 7.80 12.71 -6.61
C VAL A 64 8.51 13.92 -6.03
N ARG A 65 8.92 13.90 -4.75
CA ARG A 65 9.67 15.01 -4.13
C ARG A 65 11.03 15.22 -4.79
N VAL A 66 11.76 14.13 -5.09
CA VAL A 66 13.04 14.19 -5.81
C VAL A 66 12.87 14.81 -7.20
N ALA A 67 11.89 14.34 -7.98
CA ALA A 67 11.63 14.83 -9.33
C ALA A 67 11.28 16.33 -9.37
N ARG A 68 10.76 16.87 -8.25
CA ARG A 68 10.38 18.28 -8.10
C ARG A 68 11.47 19.16 -7.50
N GLY A 69 12.57 18.59 -7.04
CA GLY A 69 13.58 19.32 -6.26
C GLY A 69 13.04 19.83 -4.91
N THR A 70 11.97 19.21 -4.39
CA THR A 70 11.40 19.54 -3.07
C THR A 70 11.83 18.57 -1.99
N GLU A 71 12.58 17.52 -2.35
CA GLU A 71 13.27 16.66 -1.39
C GLU A 71 14.45 17.44 -0.82
N ARG A 72 14.45 17.68 0.49
CA ARG A 72 15.37 18.67 1.07
C ARG A 72 16.50 18.06 1.88
N GLU A 73 16.33 16.87 2.47
CA GLU A 73 17.31 16.42 3.48
C GLU A 73 17.50 14.88 3.56
N LEU A 74 16.75 14.07 2.80
CA LEU A 74 16.85 12.62 2.88
C LEU A 74 17.37 11.98 1.58
N VAL A 75 18.31 11.04 1.73
CA VAL A 75 18.73 10.12 0.66
C VAL A 75 18.12 8.75 0.89
N ALA A 76 17.54 8.15 -0.15
CA ALA A 76 16.98 6.82 -0.04
C ALA A 76 18.10 5.77 0.12
N LEU A 77 17.97 4.94 1.16
CA LEU A 77 18.76 3.73 1.32
C LEU A 77 17.99 2.55 0.70
N PRO A 78 18.64 1.60 0.00
CA PRO A 78 17.98 0.46 -0.63
C PRO A 78 17.59 -0.62 0.40
N ILE A 79 16.91 -0.22 1.48
CA ILE A 79 16.55 -1.06 2.61
C ILE A 79 15.02 -1.20 2.63
N PHE A 80 14.55 -2.37 2.21
CA PHE A 80 13.12 -2.68 2.12
C PHE A 80 12.68 -3.45 3.36
N VAL A 81 12.21 -2.70 4.36
CA VAL A 81 11.78 -3.22 5.67
C VAL A 81 10.38 -3.86 5.66
N THR A 82 9.63 -3.72 4.56
CA THR A 82 8.31 -4.36 4.41
C THR A 82 8.19 -5.13 3.10
N ARG A 83 7.62 -6.33 3.17
CA ARG A 83 7.32 -7.18 2.01
C ARG A 83 5.91 -7.75 2.13
N GLY A 84 5.26 -7.97 0.99
CA GLY A 84 3.91 -8.53 0.95
C GLY A 84 3.45 -8.85 -0.46
N MET A 85 2.43 -9.70 -0.58
CA MET A 85 1.92 -10.13 -1.87
C MET A 85 0.91 -9.11 -2.41
N VAL A 86 1.41 -8.12 -3.14
CA VAL A 86 0.63 -7.00 -3.67
C VAL A 86 -0.52 -7.42 -4.58
N HIS A 87 -0.44 -8.57 -5.26
CA HIS A 87 -1.54 -9.12 -6.07
C HIS A 87 -2.81 -9.36 -5.23
N ARG A 88 -2.67 -9.76 -3.95
CA ARG A 88 -3.79 -9.98 -3.02
C ARG A 88 -4.39 -8.68 -2.46
N LYS A 89 -3.93 -7.54 -2.95
CA LYS A 89 -4.53 -6.24 -2.68
C LYS A 89 -5.43 -5.76 -3.81
N PHE A 90 -5.65 -6.59 -4.83
CA PHE A 90 -6.55 -6.29 -5.93
C PHE A 90 -7.76 -7.21 -5.90
N VAL A 91 -8.95 -6.62 -5.78
CA VAL A 91 -10.22 -7.36 -5.72
C VAL A 91 -11.11 -6.85 -6.83
N MET A 92 -11.76 -7.76 -7.55
CA MET A 92 -12.74 -7.42 -8.57
C MET A 92 -14.03 -8.20 -8.37
N ARG A 93 -15.08 -7.77 -9.07
CA ARG A 93 -16.29 -8.58 -9.16
C ARG A 93 -16.04 -9.85 -9.98
N ARG A 94 -16.66 -10.96 -9.58
CA ARG A 94 -16.54 -12.27 -10.22
C ARG A 94 -17.25 -12.33 -11.59
N ASP A 95 -18.14 -11.39 -11.90
CA ASP A 95 -18.80 -11.33 -13.20
C ASP A 95 -17.92 -10.82 -14.34
N ALA A 96 -16.71 -10.35 -14.03
CA ALA A 96 -15.66 -10.12 -15.01
C ALA A 96 -14.67 -11.31 -15.00
N MET A 97 -14.33 -11.81 -16.19
CA MET A 97 -13.54 -13.03 -16.38
C MET A 97 -12.04 -12.76 -16.26
N SER A 98 -11.61 -11.52 -16.54
CA SER A 98 -10.23 -11.09 -16.51
C SER A 98 -10.11 -9.63 -16.07
N PRO A 99 -8.98 -9.19 -15.48
CA PRO A 99 -8.72 -7.77 -15.29
C PRO A 99 -8.77 -6.96 -16.59
N ARG A 100 -8.62 -7.59 -17.76
CA ARG A 100 -8.82 -6.95 -19.08
C ARG A 100 -10.23 -6.41 -19.26
N ASP A 101 -11.22 -7.03 -18.66
CA ASP A 101 -12.63 -6.64 -18.80
C ASP A 101 -12.96 -5.33 -18.05
N LEU A 102 -11.96 -4.72 -17.39
CA LEU A 102 -12.11 -3.45 -16.68
C LEU A 102 -12.05 -2.22 -17.59
N HIS A 103 -11.79 -2.36 -18.90
CA HIS A 103 -11.91 -1.25 -19.84
C HIS A 103 -13.29 -0.59 -19.74
N GLY A 104 -13.32 0.72 -19.53
CA GLY A 104 -14.52 1.53 -19.27
C GLY A 104 -15.10 1.40 -17.85
N GLY A 105 -14.52 0.56 -17.01
CA GLY A 105 -14.97 0.30 -15.64
C GLY A 105 -14.50 1.33 -14.62
N VAL A 106 -14.93 1.14 -13.37
CA VAL A 106 -14.65 2.02 -12.24
C VAL A 106 -13.79 1.29 -11.19
N ILE A 107 -12.60 1.82 -10.91
CA ILE A 107 -11.65 1.23 -9.96
C ILE A 107 -11.43 2.15 -8.75
N GLY A 108 -11.70 1.63 -7.55
CA GLY A 108 -11.46 2.31 -6.29
C GLY A 108 -10.05 2.09 -5.72
N MET A 109 -9.47 3.08 -5.04
CA MET A 109 -8.23 2.93 -4.27
C MET A 109 -8.17 3.89 -3.08
N GLY A 110 -7.24 3.65 -2.15
CA GLY A 110 -7.02 4.58 -1.04
C GLY A 110 -6.24 5.84 -1.44
N ARG A 111 -5.00 5.67 -1.91
CA ARG A 111 -4.15 6.80 -2.32
C ARG A 111 -3.58 6.57 -3.71
N VAL A 112 -3.51 7.63 -4.51
CA VAL A 112 -2.92 7.57 -5.86
C VAL A 112 -1.42 7.24 -5.82
N LEU A 113 -0.66 7.87 -4.92
CA LEU A 113 0.77 7.63 -4.68
C LEU A 113 1.08 6.48 -3.69
N GLY A 114 0.08 5.71 -3.27
CA GLY A 114 0.36 4.51 -2.47
C GLY A 114 1.22 3.52 -3.26
N ALA A 115 2.27 2.95 -2.66
CA ALA A 115 3.16 1.99 -3.35
C ALA A 115 2.38 0.81 -3.99
N THR A 116 1.37 0.29 -3.29
CA THR A 116 0.45 -0.73 -3.84
C THR A 116 -0.36 -0.20 -5.03
N SER A 117 -0.89 1.02 -4.94
CA SER A 117 -1.70 1.63 -6.00
C SER A 117 -0.89 1.91 -7.26
N VAL A 118 0.34 2.39 -7.12
CA VAL A 118 1.25 2.62 -8.26
C VAL A 118 1.63 1.28 -8.89
N TYR A 119 2.02 0.29 -8.10
CA TYR A 119 2.39 -1.04 -8.60
C TYR A 119 1.24 -1.71 -9.35
N LEU A 120 0.04 -1.78 -8.77
CA LEU A 120 -1.09 -2.47 -9.38
C LEU A 120 -1.62 -1.75 -10.63
N ARG A 121 -1.50 -0.42 -10.70
CA ARG A 121 -1.77 0.32 -11.94
C ARG A 121 -0.80 -0.06 -13.06
N GLY A 122 0.51 -0.13 -12.75
CA GLY A 122 1.52 -0.60 -13.70
C GLY A 122 1.24 -2.03 -14.15
N LEU A 123 0.94 -2.93 -13.20
CA LEU A 123 0.58 -4.32 -13.50
C LEU A 123 -0.62 -4.42 -14.45
N LEU A 124 -1.68 -3.63 -14.21
CA LEU A 124 -2.87 -3.59 -15.07
C LEU A 124 -2.53 -3.14 -16.50
N ALA A 125 -1.71 -2.09 -16.63
CA ALA A 125 -1.28 -1.60 -17.94
C ALA A 125 -0.41 -2.64 -18.66
N ASP A 126 0.66 -3.10 -18.02
CA ASP A 126 1.70 -3.93 -18.65
C ASP A 126 1.21 -5.35 -18.98
N HIS A 127 0.36 -5.94 -18.13
CA HIS A 127 -0.01 -7.36 -18.26
C HIS A 127 -1.44 -7.59 -18.75
N PHE A 128 -2.32 -6.62 -18.54
CA PHE A 128 -3.73 -6.71 -18.92
C PHE A 128 -4.11 -5.69 -20.00
N GLY A 129 -3.22 -4.76 -20.36
CA GLY A 129 -3.49 -3.76 -21.39
C GLY A 129 -4.49 -2.69 -20.94
N VAL A 130 -4.80 -2.63 -19.64
CA VAL A 130 -5.73 -1.64 -19.07
C VAL A 130 -4.91 -0.41 -18.70
N ALA A 131 -4.85 0.55 -19.62
CA ALA A 131 -4.16 1.80 -19.39
C ALA A 131 -4.90 2.65 -18.36
N ARG A 132 -4.18 3.63 -17.79
CA ARG A 132 -4.75 4.53 -16.79
C ARG A 132 -5.95 5.32 -17.32
N THR A 133 -5.96 5.65 -18.60
CA THR A 133 -7.03 6.39 -19.28
C THR A 133 -8.24 5.53 -19.65
N ASP A 134 -8.10 4.21 -19.57
CA ASP A 134 -9.16 3.28 -19.99
C ASP A 134 -10.21 3.07 -18.91
N VAL A 135 -9.97 3.57 -17.69
CA VAL A 135 -10.85 3.35 -16.54
C VAL A 135 -11.09 4.64 -15.77
N ARG A 136 -12.19 4.68 -15.03
CA ARG A 136 -12.48 5.74 -14.09
C ARG A 136 -11.94 5.39 -12.71
N TRP A 137 -11.10 6.25 -12.15
CA TRP A 137 -10.49 6.04 -10.85
C TRP A 137 -11.26 6.76 -9.74
N ILE A 138 -11.47 6.08 -8.62
CA ILE A 138 -12.03 6.67 -7.41
C ILE A 138 -11.00 6.54 -6.29
N THR A 139 -10.61 7.65 -5.66
CA THR A 139 -9.62 7.68 -4.57
C THR A 139 -10.18 8.23 -3.26
N ALA A 140 -9.67 7.72 -2.14
CA ALA A 140 -9.98 8.21 -0.80
C ALA A 140 -9.38 9.56 -0.49
N GLU A 141 -8.10 9.71 -0.83
CA GLU A 141 -7.34 10.91 -0.53
C GLU A 141 -7.56 11.99 -1.60
N PRO A 142 -7.52 13.29 -1.22
CA PRO A 142 -7.56 14.39 -2.18
C PRO A 142 -6.49 14.25 -3.27
N LEU A 143 -6.83 14.67 -4.48
CA LEU A 143 -5.92 14.67 -5.65
C LEU A 143 -4.81 15.75 -5.56
N SER A 144 -4.65 16.40 -4.40
CA SER A 144 -3.60 17.40 -4.15
C SER A 144 -2.19 16.81 -4.13
N SER A 145 -2.07 15.48 -4.24
CA SER A 145 -0.84 14.72 -4.23
C SER A 145 -0.47 14.20 -5.63
N ASP A 146 -0.53 15.05 -6.67
CA ASP A 146 0.33 15.01 -7.87
C ASP A 146 0.51 13.72 -8.69
N GLY A 147 -0.15 12.62 -8.33
CA GLY A 147 -0.07 11.31 -8.98
C GLY A 147 -1.27 11.04 -9.89
N ALA A 148 -2.29 11.90 -9.82
CA ALA A 148 -3.42 11.90 -10.73
C ALA A 148 -3.10 12.80 -11.91
N MET A 149 -2.33 12.26 -12.84
CA MET A 149 -2.23 12.80 -14.19
C MET A 149 -3.34 12.14 -15.02
N ASP A 150 -3.68 12.66 -16.22
CA ASP A 150 -4.58 12.15 -17.30
C ASP A 150 -5.56 10.98 -17.00
N GLY A 151 -6.79 11.06 -17.54
CA GLY A 151 -7.86 10.09 -17.32
C GLY A 151 -8.91 10.62 -16.33
N GLU A 152 -9.98 9.85 -16.12
CA GLU A 152 -11.08 10.28 -15.25
C GLU A 152 -10.82 9.92 -13.79
N TRP A 153 -10.69 10.95 -12.94
CA TRP A 153 -10.48 10.80 -11.50
C TRP A 153 -11.63 11.43 -10.72
N ALA A 154 -12.16 10.68 -9.75
CA ALA A 154 -13.03 11.21 -8.72
C ALA A 154 -12.39 11.00 -7.34
N HIS A 155 -12.59 11.94 -6.43
CA HIS A 155 -12.18 11.79 -5.04
C HIS A 155 -13.38 12.13 -4.15
N THR A 156 -13.55 11.39 -3.05
CA THR A 156 -14.76 11.52 -2.21
C THR A 156 -14.59 12.53 -1.08
N HIS A 157 -13.47 13.26 -1.02
CA HIS A 157 -13.09 14.25 0.01
C HIS A 157 -13.80 14.07 1.36
N ARG A 158 -13.33 13.11 2.17
CA ARG A 158 -13.79 12.93 3.55
C ARG A 158 -12.64 13.08 4.53
N ARG A 159 -12.87 13.80 5.63
CA ARG A 159 -11.95 13.91 6.75
C ARG A 159 -11.73 12.50 7.33
N GLY A 160 -10.56 11.90 7.08
CA GLY A 160 -10.24 10.51 7.46
C GLY A 160 -10.15 9.48 6.31
N GLY A 161 -10.33 9.90 5.04
CA GLY A 161 -10.28 9.00 3.87
C GLY A 161 -11.52 8.09 3.71
N ILE A 162 -11.58 7.33 2.61
CA ILE A 162 -12.53 6.22 2.39
C ILE A 162 -11.96 5.00 3.11
N LYS A 163 -12.78 4.40 3.97
CA LYS A 163 -12.41 3.18 4.67
C LYS A 163 -12.32 2.02 3.69
N ALA A 164 -11.43 1.10 3.97
CA ALA A 164 -11.21 -0.02 3.09
C ALA A 164 -12.45 -0.96 3.04
N SER A 165 -13.18 -1.09 4.15
CA SER A 165 -14.51 -1.70 4.22
C SER A 165 -15.57 -1.00 3.36
N GLU A 166 -15.49 0.32 3.24
CA GLU A 166 -16.39 1.10 2.39
C GLU A 166 -16.11 0.83 0.90
N LEU A 167 -14.84 0.77 0.48
CA LEU A 167 -14.50 0.38 -0.90
C LEU A 167 -15.05 -1.02 -1.23
N VAL A 168 -14.95 -1.97 -0.31
CA VAL A 168 -15.48 -3.33 -0.50
C VAL A 168 -17.02 -3.34 -0.51
N GLN A 169 -17.67 -2.56 0.35
CA GLN A 169 -19.13 -2.40 0.32
C GLN A 169 -19.61 -1.83 -1.01
N ARG A 170 -18.91 -0.81 -1.53
CA ARG A 170 -19.22 -0.20 -2.83
C ARG A 170 -19.00 -1.17 -3.99
N LEU A 171 -17.96 -2.01 -3.90
CA LEU A 171 -17.74 -3.11 -4.85
C LEU A 171 -18.89 -4.13 -4.80
N ALA A 172 -19.33 -4.53 -3.60
CA ALA A 172 -20.47 -5.43 -3.41
C ALA A 172 -21.81 -4.82 -3.88
N ALA A 173 -21.97 -3.50 -3.74
CA ALA A 173 -23.12 -2.74 -4.22
C ALA A 173 -23.09 -2.43 -5.72
N ARG A 174 -22.06 -2.91 -6.46
CA ARG A 174 -21.84 -2.65 -7.89
C ARG A 174 -21.63 -1.18 -8.25
N GLU A 175 -21.21 -0.35 -7.30
CA GLU A 175 -20.76 1.02 -7.57
C GLU A 175 -19.31 1.09 -8.09
N LEU A 176 -18.54 0.03 -7.84
CA LEU A 176 -17.19 -0.18 -8.34
C LEU A 176 -17.13 -1.52 -9.08
N ASP A 177 -16.22 -1.65 -10.03
CA ASP A 177 -15.91 -2.91 -10.72
C ASP A 177 -14.68 -3.60 -10.13
N ALA A 178 -13.75 -2.81 -9.57
CA ALA A 178 -12.59 -3.31 -8.84
C ALA A 178 -12.11 -2.35 -7.74
N VAL A 179 -11.29 -2.86 -6.83
CA VAL A 179 -10.66 -2.11 -5.74
C VAL A 179 -9.18 -2.49 -5.62
N ILE A 180 -8.32 -1.49 -5.54
CA ILE A 180 -6.95 -1.58 -5.05
C ILE A 180 -6.91 -1.18 -3.58
N TYR A 181 -6.59 -2.15 -2.73
CA TYR A 181 -6.72 -2.06 -1.30
C TYR A 181 -5.37 -1.76 -0.62
N PRO A 182 -5.17 -0.60 0.04
CA PRO A 182 -3.84 -0.22 0.52
C PRO A 182 -3.35 -0.97 1.78
N GLY A 183 -4.19 -1.54 2.65
CA GLY A 183 -3.69 -2.22 3.87
C GLY A 183 -4.73 -3.08 4.60
N GLY A 184 -4.33 -4.29 5.03
CA GLY A 184 -5.22 -5.27 5.67
C GLY A 184 -5.12 -6.72 5.18
N ALA A 185 -5.64 -7.05 3.99
CA ALA A 185 -5.43 -8.38 3.38
C ALA A 185 -4.09 -8.48 2.69
N GLY A 186 -3.45 -9.64 2.79
CA GLY A 186 -2.33 -10.04 1.94
C GLY A 186 -0.98 -9.33 2.18
N GLY A 187 -0.96 -8.18 2.85
CA GLY A 187 0.24 -7.33 2.95
C GLY A 187 1.09 -7.55 4.20
N HIS A 188 0.59 -8.30 5.17
CA HIS A 188 1.20 -8.38 6.51
C HIS A 188 1.81 -9.75 6.84
N TRP A 189 1.65 -10.75 5.96
CA TRP A 189 2.16 -12.11 6.13
C TRP A 189 3.66 -12.18 6.51
N PHE A 190 4.47 -11.21 6.08
CA PHE A 190 5.91 -11.17 6.37
C PHE A 190 6.36 -10.05 7.34
N ASN A 191 5.44 -9.21 7.80
CA ASN A 191 5.78 -8.05 8.64
C ASN A 191 5.34 -8.23 10.12
N TRP A 192 4.49 -9.22 10.41
CA TRP A 192 3.87 -9.42 11.73
C TRP A 192 4.13 -10.81 12.31
N VAL A 193 5.33 -11.06 12.83
CA VAL A 193 5.55 -12.16 13.80
C VAL A 193 6.62 -11.73 14.81
N ALA A 194 6.24 -10.95 15.80
CA ALA A 194 7.17 -10.53 16.85
C ALA A 194 6.49 -10.39 18.22
N GLU A 195 5.65 -11.38 18.58
CA GLU A 195 5.52 -12.02 19.92
C GLU A 195 4.10 -12.55 20.17
N GLY A 196 4.00 -13.85 20.50
CA GLY A 196 3.15 -14.42 21.56
C GLY A 196 1.62 -14.38 21.46
N GLY A 197 1.08 -13.49 20.64
CA GLY A 197 -0.31 -13.50 20.23
C GLY A 197 -0.30 -13.09 18.78
N ALA A 198 -1.11 -13.73 17.96
CA ALA A 198 -1.71 -13.02 16.85
C ALA A 198 -2.52 -11.87 17.47
N SER A 199 -1.84 -10.80 17.89
CA SER A 199 -2.44 -9.48 17.93
C SER A 199 -2.67 -9.17 16.45
N ARG A 200 -3.75 -9.76 15.93
CA ARG A 200 -4.80 -9.00 15.27
C ARG A 200 -4.94 -7.72 16.12
N THR A 201 -4.06 -6.75 15.89
CA THR A 201 -4.60 -5.40 15.77
C THR A 201 -5.64 -5.63 14.70
N PRO A 202 -6.95 -5.59 15.06
CA PRO A 202 -7.99 -5.79 14.08
C PRO A 202 -7.58 -4.87 12.97
N ASP A 203 -7.44 -5.38 11.74
CA ASP A 203 -7.39 -4.45 10.63
C ASP A 203 -8.57 -3.50 10.89
N PRO A 204 -8.35 -2.20 11.11
CA PRO A 204 -9.43 -1.28 11.43
C PRO A 204 -10.52 -1.29 10.35
N TYR A 205 -10.25 -1.96 9.23
CA TYR A 205 -11.11 -2.16 8.08
C TYR A 205 -11.59 -3.61 7.84
N GLY A 206 -11.19 -4.60 8.64
CA GLY A 206 -11.63 -6.01 8.55
C GLY A 206 -10.71 -6.94 7.72
N ASP A 207 -10.85 -8.26 7.86
CA ASP A 207 -10.05 -9.22 7.09
C ASP A 207 -10.58 -9.33 5.65
N LEU A 208 -9.94 -8.62 4.71
CA LEU A 208 -10.35 -8.60 3.31
C LEU A 208 -10.26 -10.00 2.65
N GLU A 209 -9.36 -10.90 3.10
CA GLU A 209 -9.31 -12.26 2.56
C GLU A 209 -10.55 -13.05 2.99
N ASP A 210 -10.93 -12.97 4.26
CA ASP A 210 -12.17 -13.56 4.79
C ASP A 210 -13.41 -12.98 4.09
N MET A 211 -13.44 -11.65 3.85
CA MET A 211 -14.56 -11.00 3.17
C MET A 211 -14.72 -11.48 1.73
N VAL A 212 -13.61 -11.58 0.98
CA VAL A 212 -13.63 -12.10 -0.39
C VAL A 212 -13.99 -13.58 -0.39
N ALA A 213 -13.44 -14.38 0.54
CA ALA A 213 -13.73 -15.81 0.65
C ALA A 213 -15.21 -16.11 0.96
N ARG A 214 -15.88 -15.24 1.74
CA ARG A 214 -17.31 -15.35 2.06
C ARG A 214 -18.23 -14.82 0.96
N SER A 215 -17.68 -14.14 -0.05
CA SER A 215 -18.47 -13.54 -1.12
C SER A 215 -18.44 -14.38 -2.39
N ALA A 216 -19.62 -14.80 -2.85
CA ALA A 216 -19.77 -15.41 -4.16
C ALA A 216 -19.54 -14.40 -5.31
N ALA A 217 -19.65 -13.09 -5.03
CA ALA A 217 -19.60 -12.04 -6.05
C ALA A 217 -18.22 -11.40 -6.23
N LEU A 218 -17.24 -11.68 -5.35
CA LEU A 218 -15.92 -11.06 -5.37
C LEU A 218 -14.82 -12.11 -5.60
N CYS A 219 -13.70 -11.70 -6.19
CA CYS A 219 -12.53 -12.55 -6.35
C CYS A 219 -11.22 -11.76 -6.28
N PHE A 220 -10.14 -12.46 -5.96
CA PHE A 220 -8.78 -12.04 -6.28
C PHE A 220 -8.46 -12.57 -7.68
N PRO A 221 -8.36 -11.71 -8.71
CA PRO A 221 -8.19 -12.19 -10.09
C PRO A 221 -6.74 -12.49 -10.44
N ILE A 222 -5.83 -12.17 -9.52
CA ILE A 222 -4.39 -12.33 -9.65
C ILE A 222 -3.84 -12.78 -8.31
N GLY A 223 -2.84 -13.65 -8.36
CA GLY A 223 -2.14 -14.13 -7.18
C GLY A 223 -2.74 -15.40 -6.56
N ASP A 224 -3.56 -16.15 -7.29
CA ASP A 224 -3.75 -17.58 -7.03
C ASP A 224 -2.54 -18.39 -7.53
N VAL A 225 -2.52 -19.70 -7.25
CA VAL A 225 -1.39 -20.57 -7.65
C VAL A 225 -1.24 -20.61 -9.17
N GLU A 226 -2.35 -20.65 -9.91
CA GLU A 226 -2.35 -20.78 -11.36
C GLU A 226 -1.79 -19.53 -12.06
N SER A 227 -2.24 -18.35 -11.64
CA SER A 227 -1.72 -17.06 -12.11
C SER A 227 -0.25 -16.86 -11.73
N HIS A 228 0.20 -17.32 -10.54
CA HIS A 228 1.62 -17.31 -10.19
C HIS A 228 2.45 -18.24 -11.06
N VAL A 229 2.01 -19.48 -11.24
CA VAL A 229 2.71 -20.45 -12.09
C VAL A 229 2.80 -19.92 -13.53
N THR A 230 1.72 -19.33 -14.04
CA THR A 230 1.69 -18.66 -15.34
C THR A 230 2.67 -17.49 -15.39
N TRP A 231 2.74 -16.68 -14.33
CA TRP A 231 3.66 -15.55 -14.21
C TRP A 231 5.13 -15.97 -14.24
N PHE A 232 5.51 -16.96 -13.43
CA PHE A 232 6.91 -17.44 -13.36
C PHE A 232 7.37 -18.15 -14.63
N LYS A 233 6.43 -18.62 -15.46
CA LYS A 233 6.72 -19.24 -16.76
C LYS A 233 6.87 -18.25 -17.91
N ARG A 234 6.56 -16.97 -17.72
CA ARG A 234 6.83 -15.95 -18.75
C ARG A 234 8.32 -15.68 -18.82
N GLU A 235 8.82 -15.54 -20.04
CA GLU A 235 10.17 -15.04 -20.29
C GLU A 235 10.28 -13.65 -19.65
N LYS A 236 11.22 -13.49 -18.72
CA LYS A 236 11.44 -12.23 -18.03
C LYS A 236 12.51 -11.45 -18.79
N ILE A 237 12.31 -10.13 -18.90
CA ILE A 237 13.29 -9.18 -19.44
C ILE A 237 14.56 -9.25 -18.61
#